data_AF-F0WHD6-F1
#
_entry.id   AF-F0WHD6-F1
#
_cell.length_a   1.000
_cell.length_b   1.000
_cell.length_c   1.000
_cell.angle_alpha   90.00
_cell.angle_beta   90.00
_cell.angle_gamma   90.00
#
_symmetry.space_group_name_H-M   'P 1'
#
loop_
_entity.id
_entity.type
_entity.pdbx_description
1 polymer ?
#
loop_
_entity_poly.entity_id
_entity_poly.type
_entity_poly.pdbx_seq_one_letter_code
_entity_poly.pdbx_strand_id
1 'polypeptide(L)' 'MPDQDPVDMMVLIREECKPKCVKAKEILETCYERVRQKESGDCDGYYLDYLSCIDYHSAPRIMKHLK' A
#
# COMPACT_ATOMS: atom_id res chain seq x y z
N MET A 1 10.63 3.38 32.78
CA MET A 1 10.22 2.86 31.46
C MET A 1 10.66 3.87 30.41
N PRO A 2 11.75 3.62 29.68
CA PRO A 2 11.81 4.20 28.35
C PRO A 2 12.62 3.35 27.38
N ASP A 3 11.97 2.43 26.69
CA ASP A 3 12.43 1.91 25.40
C ASP A 3 11.18 1.86 24.52
N GLN A 4 10.75 3.01 24.03
CA GLN A 4 9.81 3.05 22.91
C GLN A 4 10.64 2.74 21.69
N ASP A 5 10.40 1.59 21.06
CA ASP A 5 11.04 1.22 19.80
C ASP A 5 10.97 2.38 18.80
N PRO A 6 12.04 2.65 18.05
CA PRO A 6 12.03 3.71 17.05
C PRO A 6 10.90 3.45 16.04
N VAL A 7 9.98 4.40 15.91
CA VAL A 7 8.85 4.31 15.00
C VAL A 7 9.34 4.31 13.55
N ASP A 8 9.00 3.28 12.78
CA ASP A 8 9.30 3.23 11.35
C ASP A 8 8.43 4.23 10.58
N MET A 9 9.02 5.39 10.28
CA MET A 9 8.36 6.45 9.51
C MET A 9 7.97 6.01 8.10
N MET A 10 8.65 5.04 7.50
CA MET A 10 8.27 4.51 6.18
C MET A 10 6.90 3.86 6.25
N VAL A 11 6.68 2.98 7.23
CA VAL A 11 5.41 2.28 7.43
C VAL A 11 4.30 3.28 7.73
N LEU A 12 4.55 4.22 8.65
CA LEU A 12 3.56 5.19 9.09
C LEU A 12 3.08 6.09 7.93
N ILE A 13 4.02 6.60 7.13
CA ILE A 13 3.70 7.44 5.96
C ILE A 13 2.96 6.64 4.88
N ARG A 14 3.32 5.37 4.66
CA ARG A 14 2.63 4.49 3.70
C ARG A 14 1.18 4.24 4.12
N GLU A 15 0.92 3.96 5.40
CA GLU A 15 -0.44 3.82 5.93
C GLU A 15 -1.29 5.07 5.71
N GLU A 16 -0.73 6.25 5.99
CA GLU A 16 -1.41 7.53 5.74
C GLU A 16 -1.69 7.81 4.26
N CYS A 17 -0.92 7.20 3.35
CA CYS A 17 -1.11 7.35 1.90
C CYS A 17 -2.15 6.38 1.32
N LYS A 18 -2.50 5.29 2.02
CA LYS A 18 -3.51 4.31 1.54
C LYS A 18 -4.86 4.93 1.15
N PRO A 19 -5.44 5.89 1.92
CA PRO A 19 -6.72 6.52 1.56
C PRO A 19 -6.68 7.34 0.26
N LYS A 20 -5.50 7.68 -0.27
CA LYS A 20 -5.39 8.36 -1.58
C LYS A 20 -5.52 7.40 -2.76
N CYS A 21 -5.37 6.10 -2.51
CA CYS A 21 -5.32 5.04 -3.50
C CYS A 21 -6.56 4.14 -3.49
N VAL A 22 -7.71 4.67 -3.05
CA VAL A 22 -8.98 3.91 -2.92
C VAL A 22 -9.38 3.24 -4.22
N LYS A 23 -9.27 3.95 -5.36
CA LYS A 23 -9.61 3.37 -6.67
C LYS A 23 -8.79 2.13 -7.01
N ALA A 24 -7.48 2.17 -6.79
CA ALA A 24 -6.61 1.02 -7.05
C ALA A 24 -6.92 -0.14 -6.08
N LYS A 25 -7.25 0.19 -4.82
CA LYS A 25 -7.69 -0.78 -3.81
C LYS A 25 -9.00 -1.47 -4.20
N GLU A 26 -10.00 -0.73 -4.66
CA GLU A 26 -11.30 -1.29 -5.11
C GLU A 26 -11.14 -2.26 -6.29
N ILE A 27 -10.26 -1.93 -7.24
CA ILE A 27 -9.94 -2.80 -8.38
C ILE A 27 -9.26 -4.10 -7.89
N LEU A 28 -8.30 -3.98 -6.97
CA LEU A 28 -7.63 -5.12 -6.37
C LEU A 28 -8.61 -6.04 -5.61
N GLU A 29 -9.50 -5.45 -4.79
CA GLU A 29 -10.54 -6.19 -4.07
C GLU A 29 -11.50 -6.91 -5.03
N THR A 30 -11.91 -6.25 -6.10
CA THR A 30 -12.72 -6.87 -7.17
C THR A 30 -11.98 -8.05 -7.82
N CYS A 31 -10.67 -7.94 -8.02
CA CYS A 31 -9.87 -9.05 -8.53
C CYS A 31 -9.85 -10.23 -7.54
N TYR A 32 -9.66 -9.97 -6.25
CA TYR A 32 -9.67 -11.02 -5.22
C TYR A 32 -11.01 -11.76 -5.17
N GLU A 33 -12.13 -11.04 -5.28
CA GLU A 33 -13.46 -11.65 -5.36
C GLU A 33 -13.60 -12.54 -6.60
N ARG A 34 -13.12 -12.09 -7.76
CA ARG A 34 -13.11 -12.88 -9.00
C ARG A 34 -12.27 -14.16 -8.87
N VAL A 35 -11.05 -14.06 -8.34
CA VAL A 35 -10.16 -15.22 -8.17
C VAL A 35 -10.73 -16.20 -7.16
N ARG A 36 -11.33 -15.71 -6.07
CA ARG A 36 -12.03 -16.55 -5.09
C ARG A 36 -13.19 -17.33 -5.70
N GLN A 37 -13.94 -16.74 -6.63
CA GLN A 37 -15.06 -17.40 -7.31
C GLN A 37 -14.62 -18.39 -8.40
N LYS A 38 -13.51 -18.12 -9.10
CA LYS A 38 -13.05 -18.91 -10.24
C LYS A 38 -11.95 -19.93 -9.90
N GLU A 39 -11.40 -19.88 -8.68
CA GLU A 39 -10.24 -20.67 -8.20
C GLU A 39 -9.04 -20.61 -9.18
N SER A 40 -8.95 -19.57 -10.00
CA SER A 40 -7.99 -19.46 -11.09
C SER A 40 -7.70 -18.00 -11.42
N GLY A 41 -6.42 -17.73 -11.71
CA GLY A 41 -5.88 -16.41 -12.02
C GLY A 41 -5.18 -15.75 -10.84
N ASP A 42 -4.48 -14.67 -11.15
CA ASP A 42 -3.69 -13.90 -10.19
C ASP A 42 -4.16 -12.43 -10.16
N CYS A 43 -3.89 -11.75 -9.06
CA CYS A 43 -4.13 -10.33 -8.84
C CYS A 43 -2.84 -9.52 -8.65
N ASP A 44 -1.66 -10.13 -8.82
CA ASP A 44 -0.35 -9.47 -8.70
C ASP A 44 -0.24 -8.15 -9.48
N GLY A 45 -0.76 -8.08 -10.71
CA GLY A 45 -0.75 -6.84 -11.49
C GLY A 45 -1.50 -5.69 -10.80
N TYR A 46 -2.71 -5.96 -10.31
CA TYR A 46 -3.51 -4.97 -9.58
C TYR A 46 -2.90 -4.65 -8.20
N TYR A 47 -2.20 -5.61 -7.59
CA TYR A 47 -1.48 -5.39 -6.35
C TYR A 47 -0.29 -4.44 -6.56
N LEU A 48 0.49 -4.64 -7.63
CA LEU A 48 1.56 -3.74 -8.03
C LEU A 48 1.04 -2.34 -8.38
N ASP A 49 -0.12 -2.23 -9.03
CA ASP A 49 -0.77 -0.94 -9.29
C ASP A 49 -1.14 -0.22 -7.99
N TYR A 50 -1.70 -0.94 -7.01
CA TYR A 50 -2.02 -0.40 -5.69
C TYR A 50 -0.76 0.07 -4.94
N LEU A 51 0.29 -0.76 -4.93
CA LEU A 51 1.58 -0.40 -4.33
C LEU A 51 2.21 0.81 -5.02
N SER A 52 2.21 0.85 -6.35
CA SER A 52 2.73 1.97 -7.14
C SER A 52 2.05 3.29 -6.78
N CYS A 53 0.72 3.28 -6.60
CA CYS A 53 0.00 4.45 -6.13
C CYS A 53 0.43 4.91 -4.72
N ILE A 54 0.58 3.96 -3.78
CA ILE A 54 1.04 4.28 -2.43
C ILE A 54 2.44 4.89 -2.49
N ASP A 55 3.37 4.24 -3.19
CA ASP A 55 4.75 4.67 -3.30
C ASP A 55 4.88 6.04 -3.99
N TYR A 56 4.07 6.32 -5.02
CA TYR A 56 4.00 7.64 -5.65
C TYR A 56 3.71 8.76 -4.63
N HIS A 57 2.82 8.51 -3.67
CA HIS A 57 2.46 9.48 -2.64
C HIS A 57 3.39 9.46 -1.42
N SER A 58 3.91 8.30 -1.03
CA SER A 58 4.76 8.17 0.16
C SER A 58 6.21 8.53 -0.10
N ALA A 59 6.78 8.21 -1.27
CA ALA A 59 8.18 8.45 -1.59
C ALA A 59 8.67 9.88 -1.30
N PRO A 60 8.02 10.96 -1.79
CA PRO A 60 8.49 12.32 -1.51
C PRO A 60 8.35 12.73 -0.03
N ARG A 61 7.50 12.03 0.74
CA ARG A 61 7.34 12.27 2.17
C ARG A 61 8.41 11.51 2.96
N ILE A 62 8.63 10.24 2.63
CA ILE A 62 9.67 9.39 3.23
C ILE A 62 11.04 10.03 3.05
N MET A 63 11.36 10.52 1.85
CA MET A 63 12.65 11.15 1.55
C MET A 63 12.92 12.41 2.39
N LYS A 64 11.90 13.06 2.97
CA LYS A 64 12.09 14.19 3.90
C LYS A 64 12.49 13.75 5.32
N HIS A 65 12.24 12.50 5.67
CA HIS A 65 12.58 11.91 6.97
C HIS A 65 13.90 11.14 6.94
N LEU A 66 14.43 10.84 5.76
CA LEU A 66 15.75 10.23 5.58
C LEU A 66 16.81 11.34 5.56
N LYS A 67 17.90 11.15 6.31
CA LYS A 67 19.08 12.03 6.32
C LYS A 67 20.10 11.56 5.30
#